data_AF-A0A7M4APV7-F1
#
_entry.id   AF-A0A7M4APV7-F1
#
_cell.length_a   1.000
_cell.length_b   1.000
_cell.length_c   1.000
_cell.angle_alpha   90.00
_cell.angle_beta   90.00
_cell.angle_gamma   90.00
#
_symmetry.space_group_name_H-M   'P 1'
#
loop_
_entity.id
_entity.type
_entity.pdbx_description
1 polymer ?
#
loop_
_entity_poly.entity_id
_entity_poly.type
_entity_poly.pdbx_seq_one_letter_code
_entity_poly.pdbx_strand_id
1 'polypeptide(L)' 'MVERLLPADDPVLENVLKWTVDRDAKDVRRLLEWLPEARSSRERKALLNRVRDLIAELEAALDALDEMH' A
#
# COMPACT_ATOMS: atom_id res chain seq x y z
N MET A 1 11.41 -31.89 -4.78
CA MET A 1 10.71 -30.61 -4.55
C MET A 1 10.84 -30.31 -3.08
N VAL A 2 11.85 -29.54 -2.69
CA VAL A 2 12.02 -29.12 -1.29
C VAL A 2 11.11 -27.91 -1.12
N GLU A 3 9.99 -28.09 -0.44
CA GLU A 3 9.21 -26.98 0.10
C GLU A 3 10.16 -26.14 0.94
N ARG A 4 10.37 -24.89 0.55
CA ARG A 4 11.29 -23.98 1.22
C ARG A 4 10.67 -23.64 2.57
N LEU A 5 11.10 -24.39 3.59
CA LEU A 5 10.67 -24.31 4.99
C LEU A 5 11.54 -23.32 5.78
N LEU A 6 12.05 -22.30 5.10
CA LEU A 6 12.66 -21.15 5.77
C LEU A 6 11.61 -20.04 5.74
N PRO A 7 11.25 -19.43 6.88
CA PRO A 7 10.54 -18.16 6.87
C PRO A 7 11.33 -17.18 5.99
N ALA A 8 10.70 -16.14 5.45
CA ALA A 8 11.46 -15.01 4.91
C ALA A 8 12.61 -14.65 5.87
N ASP A 9 13.76 -14.22 5.33
CA ASP A 9 14.94 -13.87 6.13
C ASP A 9 14.60 -12.90 7.28
N ASP A 10 13.52 -12.12 7.11
CA ASP A 10 12.81 -11.44 8.18
C ASP A 10 11.27 -11.65 8.06
N PRO A 11 10.68 -12.57 8.86
CA PRO A 11 9.24 -12.85 8.81
C PRO A 11 8.39 -11.73 9.43
N VAL A 12 8.98 -10.87 10.27
CA VAL A 12 8.27 -9.70 10.81
C VAL A 12 8.12 -8.67 9.70
N LEU A 13 9.21 -8.39 8.98
CA LEU A 13 9.19 -7.49 7.83
C LEU A 13 8.18 -7.95 6.78
N GLU A 14 8.18 -9.23 6.41
CA GLU A 14 7.23 -9.76 5.42
C GLU A 14 5.77 -9.51 5.84
N ASN A 15 5.45 -9.73 7.12
CA ASN A 15 4.11 -9.49 7.66
C ASN A 15 3.75 -8.00 7.67
N VAL A 16 4.71 -7.12 7.99
CA VAL A 16 4.51 -5.67 7.93
C VAL A 16 4.25 -5.21 6.51
N LEU A 17 5.02 -5.69 5.53
CA LEU A 17 4.84 -5.34 4.12
C LEU A 17 3.47 -5.79 3.60
N LYS A 18 3.06 -7.04 3.89
CA LYS A 18 1.71 -7.53 3.56
C LYS A 18 0.61 -6.69 4.20
N TRP A 19 0.78 -6.31 5.46
CA TRP A 19 -0.16 -5.43 6.14
C TRP A 19 -0.22 -4.04 5.51
N THR A 20 0.92 -3.47 5.10
CA THR A 20 1.01 -2.17 4.44
C THR A 20 0.25 -2.18 3.11
N VAL A 21 0.48 -3.20 2.27
CA VAL A 21 -0.27 -3.37 1.01
C VAL A 21 -1.79 -3.41 1.26
N ASP A 22 -2.22 -4.22 2.24
CA ASP A 22 -3.64 -4.35 2.59
C ASP A 22 -4.24 -3.05 3.13
N ARG A 23 -3.50 -2.31 3.95
CA ARG A 23 -3.92 -1.01 4.51
C ARG A 23 -4.05 0.02 3.40
N ASP A 24 -3.02 0.17 2.57
CA ASP A 24 -2.94 1.23 1.58
C ASP A 24 -3.97 1.04 0.47
N ALA A 25 -4.21 -0.20 0.03
CA ALA A 25 -5.28 -0.49 -0.91
C ALA A 25 -6.67 -0.10 -0.37
N LYS A 26 -6.93 -0.34 0.92
CA LYS A 26 -8.20 0.06 1.58
C LYS A 26 -8.30 1.58 1.71
N ASP A 27 -7.22 2.25 2.08
CA ASP A 27 -7.18 3.69 2.28
C ASP A 27 -7.30 4.45 0.95
N VAL A 28 -6.60 4.00 -0.11
CA VAL A 28 -6.74 4.55 -1.47
C VAL A 28 -8.19 4.47 -1.93
N ARG A 29 -8.84 3.30 -1.76
CA ARG A 29 -10.26 3.14 -2.12
C ARG A 29 -11.13 4.17 -1.41
N ARG A 30 -10.96 4.32 -0.09
CA ARG A 30 -11.73 5.28 0.72
C ARG A 30 -11.49 6.73 0.31
N LEU A 31 -10.24 7.10 0.01
CA LEU A 31 -9.93 8.46 -0.45
C LEU A 31 -10.58 8.77 -1.81
N LEU A 32 -10.66 7.78 -2.70
CA LEU A 32 -11.34 7.91 -3.98
C LEU A 32 -12.86 7.99 -3.83
N GLU A 33 -13.46 7.31 -2.83
CA GLU A 33 -14.87 7.47 -2.46
C GLU A 33 -15.18 8.91 -1.99
N TRP A 34 -14.26 9.56 -1.25
CA TRP A 34 -14.43 10.94 -0.79
C TRP A 34 -14.15 12.01 -1.86
N LEU A 35 -13.46 11.66 -2.95
CA LEU A 35 -13.11 12.60 -4.02
C LEU A 35 -14.32 13.34 -4.65
N PRO A 36 -15.44 12.68 -4.99
CA PRO A 36 -16.64 13.38 -5.47
C PRO A 36 -17.32 14.25 -4.40
N GLU A 37 -17.19 13.89 -3.12
CA GLU A 37 -17.82 14.61 -1.99
C GLU A 37 -17.09 15.90 -1.60
N ALA A 38 -15.83 16.04 -2.02
CA ALA A 38 -15.00 17.20 -1.74
C ALA A 38 -15.65 18.51 -2.23
N ARG A 39 -15.67 19.52 -1.35
CA ARG A 39 -16.39 20.79 -1.54
C ARG A 39 -15.60 21.83 -2.33
N SER A 40 -14.32 21.56 -2.58
CA SER A 40 -13.43 22.47 -3.30
C SER A 40 -12.38 21.75 -4.15
N SER A 41 -11.90 22.42 -5.19
CA SER A 41 -10.77 21.92 -5.99
C SER A 41 -9.48 21.76 -5.17
N ARG A 42 -9.30 22.56 -4.11
CA ARG A 42 -8.17 22.42 -3.18
C ARG A 42 -8.25 21.10 -2.41
N GLU A 43 -9.42 20.77 -1.89
CA GLU A 43 -9.69 19.53 -1.18
C GLU A 43 -9.52 18.30 -2.09
N ARG A 44 -10.05 18.36 -3.32
CA ARG A 44 -9.82 17.30 -4.32
C ARG A 44 -8.34 17.09 -4.60
N LYS A 45 -7.56 18.16 -4.76
CA LYS A 45 -6.10 18.06 -4.95
C LYS A 45 -5.40 17.46 -3.73
N ALA A 46 -5.83 17.79 -2.52
CA ALA A 46 -5.27 17.19 -1.30
C ALA A 46 -5.54 15.68 -1.23
N LEU A 47 -6.77 15.25 -1.53
CA LEU A 47 -7.13 13.83 -1.61
C LEU A 47 -6.29 13.11 -2.68
N LEU A 48 -6.18 13.67 -3.89
CA LEU A 48 -5.37 13.08 -4.96
C LEU A 48 -3.89 13.00 -4.62
N ASN A 49 -3.33 14.01 -3.93
CA ASN A 49 -1.95 13.94 -3.47
C ASN A 49 -1.78 12.81 -2.46
N ARG A 50 -2.69 12.66 -1.50
CA ARG A 50 -2.62 11.57 -0.53
C ARG A 50 -2.75 10.20 -1.19
N VAL A 51 -3.61 10.06 -2.19
CA VAL A 51 -3.72 8.83 -2.99
C VAL A 51 -2.40 8.51 -3.69
N ARG A 52 -1.71 9.50 -4.28
CA ARG A 52 -0.40 9.29 -4.91
C ARG A 52 0.65 8.82 -3.92
N ASP A 53 0.68 9.41 -2.74
CA ASP A 53 1.63 9.02 -1.68
C ASP A 53 1.41 7.55 -1.26
N LEU A 54 0.15 7.13 -1.11
CA LEU A 54 -0.20 5.74 -0.76
C LEU A 54 0.09 4.76 -1.90
N ILE A 55 -0.10 5.16 -3.15
CA ILE A 55 0.27 4.32 -4.30
C ILE A 55 1.78 4.11 -4.33
N ALA A 56 2.58 5.15 -4.08
CA ALA A 56 4.03 5.02 -4.01
C ALA A 56 4.49 4.11 -2.85
N GLU A 57 3.83 4.19 -1.68
CA GLU A 57 4.09 3.28 -0.56
C GLU A 57 3.72 1.82 -0.90
N LEU A 58 2.60 1.63 -1.61
CA LEU A 58 2.15 0.32 -2.08
C LEU A 58 3.13 -0.29 -3.08
N GLU A 59 3.56 0.49 -4.08
CA GLU A 59 4.58 0.07 -5.05
C GLU A 59 5.88 -0.36 -4.34
N ALA A 60 6.38 0.48 -3.43
CA ALA A 60 7.59 0.16 -2.67
C ALA A 60 7.43 -1.09 -1.79
N ALA A 61 6.25 -1.30 -1.20
CA ALA A 61 5.99 -2.47 -0.38
C ALA A 61 5.89 -3.77 -1.20
N LEU A 62 5.33 -3.69 -2.41
CA LEU A 62 5.30 -4.82 -3.35
C LEU A 62 6.69 -5.16 -3.87
N ASP A 63 7.46 -4.14 -4.30
CA ASP A 63 8.84 -4.35 -4.76
C ASP A 63 9.68 -5.03 -3.66
N ALA A 64 9.56 -4.57 -2.41
CA ALA A 64 10.25 -5.18 -1.28
C ALA A 64 9.80 -6.63 -0.99
N LEU A 65 8.52 -6.96 -1.20
CA LEU A 65 8.04 -8.34 -1.10
C LEU A 65 8.59 -9.23 -2.21
N ASP A 66 8.64 -8.71 -3.43
CA ASP A 66 9.19 -9.42 -4.60
C ASP A 66 10.69 -9.69 -4.42
N GLU A 67 11.45 -8.77 -3.83
CA GLU A 67 12.87 -8.97 -3.50
C GLU A 67 13.11 -10.07 -2.45
N MET A 68 12.09 -10.45 -1.67
CA MET A 68 12.19 -11.48 -0.63
C MET A 68 11.97 -12.91 -1.15
N HIS A 69 11.49 -13.11 -2.39
CA HIS A 69 11.10 -14.41 -2.97
C HIS A 69 11.95 -14.84 -4.17
#